data_AF-A0A6I3MN63-F1
#
_entry.id   AF-A0A6I3MN63-F1
#
_cell.length_a   1.000
_cell.length_b   1.000
_cell.length_c   1.000
_cell.angle_alpha   90.00
_cell.angle_beta   90.00
_cell.angle_gamma   90.00
#
_symmetry.space_group_name_H-M   'P 1'
#
loop_
_entity.id
_entity.type
_entity.pdbx_description
1 polymer ?
#
loop_
_entity_poly.entity_id
_entity_poly.type
_entity_poly.pdbx_seq_one_letter_code
_entity_poly.pdbx_strand_id
1 'polypeptide(L)'
;MNVIQLFSLLDLKKDQILEFESEDYIRIEKKINFEKKINSEIDSKVSENLITALKEYKEELLFIMSNRIFFNFFTNNNFSKDYFSNHDLAVSDEKMKHFIALFLADDLISIFSLKLSKSWYHYLEELDFLLDLKRYFPEEIIYKMGLLIFSKLDFAIYQLAVLKTNEFSNILYIKYKTFYDLLSHFTTVELDQKISNLLSLVIEFYKKKANVNFFTCVIQSMAFYNAFNENINDTLAKNRNVVSVFIEEDREKRRDAIFVIIVIVFCFIAFVVGKYF
;
A
#
# COMPACT_ATOMS: atom_id res chain seq x y z
N MET A 1 16.70 4.54 -12.43
CA MET A 1 15.69 4.02 -13.37
C MET A 1 15.84 2.50 -13.47
N ASN A 2 14.75 1.75 -13.61
CA ASN A 2 14.79 0.29 -13.77
C ASN A 2 14.52 -0.18 -15.22
N VAL A 3 14.65 -1.48 -15.47
CA VAL A 3 14.48 -2.10 -16.80
C VAL A 3 13.09 -1.85 -17.39
N ILE A 4 12.03 -1.90 -16.58
CA ILE A 4 10.64 -1.70 -17.01
C ILE A 4 10.40 -0.23 -17.39
N GLN A 5 10.94 0.69 -16.59
CA GLN A 5 10.93 2.13 -16.89
C GLN A 5 11.68 2.45 -18.18
N LEU A 6 12.87 1.87 -18.38
CA LEU A 6 13.64 2.09 -19.61
C LEU A 6 12.89 1.56 -20.83
N PHE A 7 12.30 0.36 -20.75
CA PHE A 7 11.47 -0.16 -21.85
C PHE A 7 10.35 0.81 -22.20
N SER A 8 9.62 1.31 -21.19
CA SER A 8 8.52 2.26 -21.39
C SER A 8 9.00 3.62 -21.93
N LEU A 9 10.15 4.12 -21.47
CA LEU A 9 10.74 5.37 -21.93
C LEU A 9 11.11 5.30 -23.41
N LEU A 10 11.61 4.15 -23.85
CA LEU A 10 11.98 3.90 -25.24
C LEU A 10 10.76 3.69 -26.14
N ASP A 11 9.52 3.78 -25.64
CA ASP A 11 8.29 3.59 -26.42
C ASP A 11 8.33 2.32 -27.28
N LEU A 12 8.84 1.23 -26.69
CA LEU A 12 8.89 -0.07 -27.36
C LEU A 12 7.52 -0.74 -27.33
N LYS A 13 7.19 -1.41 -28.42
CA LYS A 13 5.90 -2.09 -28.58
C LYS A 13 5.86 -3.38 -27.75
N LYS A 14 4.93 -3.45 -26.79
CA LYS A 14 4.77 -4.61 -25.89
C LYS A 14 4.37 -5.87 -26.66
N ASP A 15 3.49 -5.73 -27.64
CA ASP A 15 3.00 -6.79 -28.51
C ASP A 15 4.10 -7.44 -29.37
N GLN A 16 5.23 -6.76 -29.56
CA GLN A 16 6.36 -7.25 -30.36
C GLN A 16 7.49 -7.87 -29.52
N ILE A 17 7.37 -7.92 -28.18
CA ILE A 17 8.45 -8.41 -27.30
C ILE A 17 8.91 -9.82 -27.69
N LEU A 18 7.98 -10.71 -28.03
CA LEU A 18 8.30 -12.08 -28.43
C LEU A 18 8.99 -12.15 -29.80
N GLU A 19 8.67 -11.22 -30.69
CA GLU A 19 9.02 -11.24 -32.11
C GLU A 19 10.36 -10.55 -32.42
N PHE A 20 10.94 -9.81 -31.48
CA PHE A 20 12.20 -9.11 -31.73
C PHE A 20 13.32 -10.03 -32.20
N GLU A 21 14.01 -9.60 -33.26
CA GLU A 21 15.14 -10.31 -33.84
C GLU A 21 16.46 -9.56 -33.61
N SER A 22 17.57 -10.13 -34.12
CA SER A 22 18.92 -9.59 -33.95
C SER A 22 19.06 -8.14 -34.41
N GLU A 23 18.43 -7.77 -35.53
CA GLU A 23 18.44 -6.39 -36.03
C GLU A 23 17.70 -5.42 -35.10
N ASP A 24 16.60 -5.86 -34.49
CA ASP A 24 15.83 -5.03 -33.57
C ASP A 24 16.62 -4.74 -32.30
N TYR A 25 17.36 -5.71 -31.77
CA TYR A 25 18.24 -5.48 -30.62
C TYR A 25 19.30 -4.42 -30.92
N ILE A 26 19.90 -4.44 -32.11
CA ILE A 26 20.89 -3.41 -32.52
C ILE A 26 20.21 -2.03 -32.59
N ARG A 27 18.97 -1.95 -33.09
CA ARG A 27 18.22 -0.68 -33.13
C ARG A 27 17.88 -0.19 -31.74
N ILE A 28 17.45 -1.08 -30.84
CA ILE A 28 17.14 -0.76 -29.44
C ILE A 28 18.40 -0.30 -28.69
N GLU A 29 19.53 -0.99 -28.85
CA GLU A 29 20.83 -0.59 -28.28
C GLU A 29 21.25 0.81 -28.74
N LYS A 30 21.08 1.12 -30.04
CA LYS A 30 21.33 2.47 -30.57
C LYS A 30 20.40 3.51 -29.95
N LYS A 31 19.11 3.19 -29.76
CA LYS A 31 18.13 4.08 -29.12
C LYS A 31 18.48 4.34 -27.66
N ILE A 32 18.86 3.31 -26.91
CA ILE A 32 19.34 3.43 -25.52
C ILE A 32 20.56 4.35 -25.44
N ASN A 33 21.55 4.15 -26.31
CA ASN A 33 22.76 4.96 -26.32
C ASN A 33 22.51 6.43 -26.68
N PHE A 34 21.46 6.71 -27.46
CA PHE A 34 21.02 8.07 -27.73
C PHE A 34 20.36 8.69 -26.49
N GLU A 35 19.39 8.01 -25.88
CA GLU A 35 18.69 8.48 -24.68
C GLU A 35 19.63 8.68 -23.50
N LYS A 36 20.63 7.80 -23.33
CA LYS A 36 21.64 7.89 -22.27
C LYS A 36 22.47 9.18 -22.32
N LYS A 37 22.60 9.80 -23.49
CA LYS A 37 23.30 11.10 -23.62
C LYS A 37 22.48 12.26 -23.07
N ILE A 38 21.16 12.09 -22.98
CA ILE A 38 20.19 13.13 -22.60
C ILE A 38 19.72 12.88 -21.17
N ASN A 39 19.58 11.62 -20.76
CA ASN A 39 19.11 11.21 -19.45
C ASN A 39 20.22 10.47 -18.68
N SER A 40 20.74 11.09 -17.62
CA SER A 40 21.81 10.53 -16.78
C SER A 40 21.35 9.40 -15.87
N GLU A 41 20.03 9.16 -15.74
CA GLU A 41 19.50 8.04 -14.96
C GLU A 41 19.63 6.69 -15.69
N ILE A 42 19.98 6.71 -16.98
CA ILE A 42 20.22 5.50 -17.78
C ILE A 42 21.66 5.04 -17.60
N ASP A 43 21.91 4.22 -16.59
CA ASP A 43 23.23 3.63 -16.40
C ASP A 43 23.52 2.48 -17.40
N SER A 44 24.79 2.07 -17.49
CA SER A 44 25.19 0.95 -18.37
C SER A 44 24.55 -0.37 -17.97
N LYS A 45 24.35 -0.60 -16.66
CA LYS A 45 23.80 -1.85 -16.12
C LYS A 45 22.34 -2.02 -16.53
N VAL A 46 21.51 -0.99 -16.39
CA VAL A 46 20.09 -1.00 -16.79
C VAL A 46 19.96 -1.18 -18.30
N SER A 47 20.86 -0.56 -19.06
CA SER A 47 20.94 -0.70 -20.52
C SER A 47 21.20 -2.15 -20.92
N GLU A 48 22.25 -2.75 -20.37
CA GLU A 48 22.63 -4.15 -20.62
C GLU A 48 21.54 -5.12 -20.15
N ASN A 49 21.00 -4.90 -18.96
CA ASN A 49 19.92 -5.71 -18.38
C ASN A 49 18.67 -5.72 -19.25
N LEU A 50 18.27 -4.58 -19.84
CA LEU A 50 17.12 -4.54 -20.75
C LEU A 50 17.37 -5.38 -22.00
N ILE A 51 18.56 -5.27 -22.58
CA ILE A 51 18.93 -6.06 -23.77
C ILE A 51 18.96 -7.55 -23.45
N THR A 52 19.53 -7.95 -22.31
CA THR A 52 19.52 -9.34 -21.85
C THR A 52 18.10 -9.83 -21.61
N ALA A 53 17.25 -9.05 -20.95
CA ALA A 53 15.85 -9.40 -20.73
C ALA A 53 15.09 -9.61 -22.06
N LEU A 54 15.33 -8.74 -23.06
CA LEU A 54 14.72 -8.86 -24.39
C LEU A 54 15.25 -10.04 -25.22
N LYS A 55 16.49 -10.49 -24.99
CA LYS A 55 17.10 -11.61 -25.72
C LYS A 55 16.75 -12.96 -25.09
N GLU A 56 16.80 -13.05 -23.77
CA GLU A 56 16.82 -14.31 -23.04
C GLU A 56 15.57 -14.56 -22.18
N TYR A 57 14.81 -13.52 -21.84
CA TYR A 57 13.68 -13.59 -20.89
C TYR A 57 12.42 -12.88 -21.42
N LYS A 58 12.12 -13.09 -22.71
CA LYS A 58 11.03 -12.40 -23.42
C LYS A 58 9.66 -12.65 -22.80
N GLU A 59 9.38 -13.89 -22.40
CA GLU A 59 8.09 -14.30 -21.84
C GLU A 59 7.86 -13.63 -20.48
N GLU A 60 8.87 -13.65 -19.62
CA GLU A 60 8.87 -13.07 -18.29
C GLU A 60 8.76 -11.54 -18.36
N LEU A 61 9.51 -10.91 -19.28
CA LEU A 61 9.42 -9.48 -19.51
C LEU A 61 8.02 -9.10 -19.99
N LEU A 62 7.47 -9.80 -20.99
CA LEU A 62 6.12 -9.54 -21.49
C LEU A 62 5.07 -9.71 -20.39
N PHE A 63 5.20 -10.73 -19.54
CA PHE A 63 4.33 -10.94 -18.39
C PHE A 63 4.31 -9.71 -17.45
N ILE A 64 5.48 -9.19 -17.09
CA ILE A 64 5.59 -7.97 -16.26
C ILE A 64 4.98 -6.75 -16.97
N MET A 65 5.25 -6.60 -18.28
CA MET A 65 4.79 -5.46 -19.08
C MET A 65 3.27 -5.43 -19.30
N SER A 66 2.64 -6.61 -19.29
CA SER A 66 1.19 -6.78 -19.43
C SER A 66 0.45 -6.87 -18.09
N ASN A 67 1.15 -7.11 -16.98
CA ASN A 67 0.53 -7.08 -15.65
C ASN A 67 0.42 -5.64 -15.13
N ARG A 68 -0.82 -5.16 -14.94
CA ARG A 68 -1.10 -3.79 -14.47
C ARG A 68 -0.38 -3.44 -13.16
N ILE A 69 -0.39 -4.35 -12.18
CA ILE A 69 0.17 -4.09 -10.85
C ILE A 69 1.67 -3.95 -10.96
N PHE A 70 2.36 -4.89 -11.62
CA PHE A 70 3.81 -4.80 -11.79
C PHE A 70 4.23 -3.58 -12.60
N PHE A 71 3.60 -3.36 -13.76
CA PHE A 71 3.98 -2.26 -14.62
C PHE A 71 3.79 -0.91 -13.94
N ASN A 72 2.64 -0.67 -13.29
CA ASN A 72 2.40 0.58 -12.58
C ASN A 72 3.36 0.75 -11.40
N PHE A 73 3.63 -0.32 -10.65
CA PHE A 73 4.56 -0.29 -9.53
C PHE A 73 5.98 0.09 -9.96
N PHE A 74 6.54 -0.60 -10.96
CA PHE A 74 7.91 -0.34 -11.41
C PHE A 74 8.03 0.99 -12.18
N THR A 75 6.99 1.43 -12.88
CA THR A 75 7.04 2.70 -13.61
C THR A 75 6.62 3.92 -12.79
N ASN A 76 6.12 3.72 -11.56
CA ASN A 76 5.50 4.77 -10.74
C ASN A 76 4.35 5.51 -11.46
N ASN A 77 3.58 4.78 -12.27
CA ASN A 77 2.42 5.29 -12.98
C ASN A 77 1.12 4.69 -12.43
N ASN A 78 -0.02 5.17 -12.92
CA ASN A 78 -1.34 4.64 -12.56
C ASN A 78 -2.21 4.46 -13.80
N PHE A 79 -1.74 3.66 -14.77
CA PHE A 79 -2.53 3.36 -15.96
C PHE A 79 -3.77 2.52 -15.61
N SER A 80 -4.89 2.81 -16.31
CA SER A 80 -6.14 2.07 -16.18
C SER A 80 -6.02 0.67 -16.80
N LYS A 81 -7.01 -0.19 -16.53
CA LYS A 81 -7.07 -1.53 -17.11
C LYS A 81 -7.08 -1.52 -18.65
N ASP A 82 -7.65 -0.48 -19.26
CA ASP A 82 -7.78 -0.36 -20.71
C ASP A 82 -6.43 -0.22 -21.43
N TYR A 83 -5.37 0.15 -20.70
CA TYR A 83 -4.01 0.22 -21.22
C TYR A 83 -3.33 -1.16 -21.32
N PHE A 84 -3.91 -2.20 -20.73
CA PHE A 84 -3.30 -3.54 -20.65
C PHE A 84 -4.12 -4.54 -21.47
N SER A 85 -3.48 -5.12 -22.48
CA SER A 85 -4.01 -6.27 -23.20
C SER A 85 -3.89 -7.53 -22.33
N ASN A 86 -4.96 -8.33 -22.26
CA ASN A 86 -4.88 -9.66 -21.68
C ASN A 86 -4.06 -10.54 -22.63
N HIS A 87 -2.82 -10.81 -22.26
CA HIS A 87 -2.05 -11.88 -22.86
C HIS A 87 -2.10 -13.06 -21.90
N ASP A 88 -2.73 -14.15 -22.33
CA ASP A 88 -2.75 -15.41 -21.59
C ASP A 88 -1.37 -16.08 -21.71
N LEU A 89 -0.39 -15.50 -21.01
CA LEU A 89 0.96 -16.02 -20.92
C LEU A 89 1.09 -16.93 -19.71
N ALA A 90 1.32 -18.22 -19.97
CA ALA A 90 1.63 -19.19 -18.94
C ALA A 90 3.13 -19.17 -18.61
N VAL A 91 3.56 -18.18 -17.82
CA VAL A 91 4.92 -18.16 -17.25
C VAL A 91 4.90 -18.84 -15.88
N SER A 92 5.82 -19.77 -15.63
CA SER A 92 5.90 -20.45 -14.35
C SER A 92 6.39 -19.52 -13.23
N ASP A 93 5.92 -19.76 -12.01
CA ASP A 93 6.29 -18.95 -10.85
C ASP A 93 7.82 -18.93 -10.65
N GLU A 94 8.51 -20.06 -10.85
CA GLU A 94 9.97 -20.16 -10.69
C GLU A 94 10.76 -19.35 -11.73
N LYS A 95 10.31 -19.34 -13.00
CA LYS A 95 10.88 -18.48 -14.04
C LYS A 95 10.74 -17.00 -13.66
N MET A 96 9.57 -16.62 -13.15
CA MET A 96 9.34 -15.24 -12.71
C MET A 96 10.17 -14.85 -11.49
N LYS A 97 10.30 -15.73 -10.49
CA LYS A 97 11.18 -15.49 -9.34
C LYS A 97 12.61 -15.24 -9.80
N HIS A 98 13.12 -16.07 -10.70
CA HIS A 98 14.46 -15.92 -11.26
C HIS A 98 14.63 -14.61 -12.04
N PHE A 99 13.66 -14.25 -12.89
CA PHE A 99 13.66 -12.97 -13.60
C PHE A 99 13.69 -11.77 -12.64
N ILE A 100 12.83 -11.77 -11.61
CA ILE A 100 12.80 -10.70 -10.61
C ILE A 100 14.13 -10.65 -9.86
N ALA A 101 14.70 -11.79 -9.47
CA ALA A 101 16.00 -11.86 -8.80
C ALA A 101 17.11 -11.20 -9.63
N LEU A 102 17.16 -11.48 -10.94
CA LEU A 102 18.20 -10.96 -11.83
C LEU A 102 18.06 -9.48 -12.14
N PHE A 103 16.84 -9.02 -12.44
CA PHE A 103 16.65 -7.72 -13.07
C PHE A 103 15.97 -6.68 -12.19
N LEU A 104 15.19 -7.08 -11.18
CA LEU A 104 14.25 -6.19 -10.51
C LEU A 104 14.33 -6.21 -8.97
N ALA A 105 15.11 -7.11 -8.37
CA ALA A 105 15.15 -7.33 -6.92
C ALA A 105 15.47 -6.05 -6.12
N ASP A 106 16.54 -5.35 -6.50
CA ASP A 106 16.99 -4.12 -5.82
C ASP A 106 15.94 -3.00 -5.96
N ASP A 107 15.42 -2.82 -7.17
CA ASP A 107 14.39 -1.81 -7.46
C ASP A 107 13.08 -2.11 -6.73
N LEU A 108 12.69 -3.39 -6.67
CA LEU A 108 11.49 -3.84 -5.99
C LEU A 108 11.54 -3.49 -4.50
N ILE A 109 12.64 -3.79 -3.81
CA ILE A 109 12.84 -3.43 -2.40
C ILE A 109 12.92 -1.91 -2.21
N SER A 110 13.66 -1.21 -3.08
CA SER A 110 13.84 0.24 -3.00
C SER A 110 12.51 1.00 -3.15
N ILE A 111 11.72 0.67 -4.19
CA ILE A 111 10.42 1.28 -4.44
C ILE A 111 9.44 0.90 -3.32
N PHE A 112 9.45 -0.35 -2.86
CA PHE A 112 8.60 -0.81 -1.75
C PHE A 112 8.87 0.00 -0.48
N SER A 113 10.14 0.11 -0.09
CA SER A 113 10.57 0.89 1.07
C SER A 113 10.18 2.38 0.94
N LEU A 114 10.40 2.96 -0.24
CA LEU A 114 10.01 4.35 -0.51
C LEU A 114 8.51 4.56 -0.34
N LYS A 115 7.66 3.76 -0.98
CA LYS A 115 6.19 3.87 -0.87
C LYS A 115 5.73 3.64 0.57
N LEU A 116 6.30 2.65 1.25
CA LEU A 116 6.00 2.35 2.65
C LEU A 116 6.35 3.53 3.57
N SER A 117 7.43 4.27 3.30
CA SER A 117 7.84 5.44 4.09
C SER A 117 6.83 6.60 4.02
N LYS A 118 6.17 6.81 2.87
CA LYS A 118 5.26 7.93 2.63
C LYS A 118 4.00 7.89 3.51
N SER A 119 3.63 6.73 4.03
CA SER A 119 2.56 6.58 5.04
C SER A 119 1.17 7.06 4.60
N TRP A 120 0.93 7.21 3.29
CA TRP A 120 -0.37 7.61 2.73
C TRP A 120 -1.15 6.38 2.28
N TYR A 121 -2.48 6.48 2.36
CA TYR A 121 -3.39 5.38 2.03
C TYR A 121 -3.11 4.74 0.67
N HIS A 122 -3.07 5.53 -0.40
CA HIS A 122 -2.90 5.02 -1.76
C HIS A 122 -1.58 4.26 -1.96
N TYR A 123 -0.49 4.64 -1.28
CA TYR A 123 0.76 3.90 -1.34
C TYR A 123 0.65 2.55 -0.62
N LEU A 124 -0.02 2.50 0.53
CA LEU A 124 -0.23 1.23 1.24
C LEU A 124 -1.11 0.28 0.41
N GLU A 125 -2.12 0.81 -0.28
CA GLU A 125 -3.01 0.04 -1.16
C GLU A 125 -2.26 -0.54 -2.36
N GLU A 126 -1.39 0.26 -2.98
CA GLU A 126 -0.54 -0.23 -4.06
C GLU A 126 0.41 -1.36 -3.59
N LEU A 127 0.95 -1.24 -2.37
CA LEU A 127 1.78 -2.30 -1.79
C LEU A 127 0.98 -3.57 -1.48
N ASP A 128 -0.28 -3.43 -1.08
CA ASP A 128 -1.16 -4.57 -0.77
C ASP A 128 -1.46 -5.37 -2.05
N PHE A 129 -1.85 -4.67 -3.12
CA PHE A 129 -2.04 -5.29 -4.43
C PHE A 129 -0.76 -5.94 -4.98
N LEU A 130 0.41 -5.36 -4.69
CA LEU A 130 1.69 -5.98 -5.06
C LEU A 130 1.93 -7.28 -4.31
N LEU A 131 1.57 -7.36 -3.03
CA LEU A 131 1.77 -8.56 -2.20
C LEU A 131 0.78 -9.69 -2.53
N ASP A 132 -0.36 -9.40 -3.16
CA ASP A 132 -1.19 -10.44 -3.79
C ASP A 132 -0.41 -11.23 -4.87
N LEU A 133 0.63 -10.62 -5.44
CA LEU A 133 1.52 -11.24 -6.42
C LEU A 133 2.78 -11.84 -5.80
N LYS A 134 2.87 -11.96 -4.47
CA LYS A 134 4.07 -12.41 -3.74
C LYS A 134 4.61 -13.77 -4.17
N ARG A 135 3.78 -14.64 -4.75
CA ARG A 135 4.20 -15.95 -5.28
C ARG A 135 5.31 -15.85 -6.33
N TYR A 136 5.40 -14.72 -7.03
CA TYR A 136 6.41 -14.45 -8.04
C TYR A 136 7.72 -13.90 -7.46
N PHE A 137 7.79 -13.60 -6.17
CA PHE A 137 8.98 -13.00 -5.56
C PHE A 137 9.96 -14.04 -5.03
N PRO A 138 11.27 -13.79 -5.15
CA PRO A 138 12.27 -14.57 -4.42
C PRO A 138 12.02 -14.51 -2.91
N GLU A 139 12.26 -15.61 -2.20
CA GLU A 139 12.01 -15.70 -0.76
C GLU A 139 12.77 -14.64 0.05
N GLU A 140 14.02 -14.34 -0.35
CA GLU A 140 14.81 -13.29 0.29
C GLU A 140 14.14 -11.90 0.20
N ILE A 141 13.48 -11.61 -0.92
CA ILE A 141 12.77 -10.36 -1.14
C ILE A 141 11.51 -10.30 -0.29
N ILE A 142 10.74 -11.38 -0.23
CA ILE A 142 9.57 -11.52 0.64
C ILE A 142 9.99 -11.28 2.10
N TYR A 143 11.07 -11.91 2.54
CA TYR A 143 11.60 -11.73 3.89
C TYR A 143 11.99 -10.26 4.18
N LYS A 144 12.72 -9.60 3.27
CA LYS A 144 13.09 -8.19 3.41
C LYS A 144 11.86 -7.26 3.46
N MET A 145 10.85 -7.50 2.63
CA MET A 145 9.58 -6.75 2.67
C MET A 145 8.86 -6.92 4.01
N GLY A 146 8.80 -8.15 4.53
CA GLY A 146 8.23 -8.44 5.84
C GLY A 146 8.94 -7.66 6.95
N LEU A 147 10.28 -7.66 6.97
CA LEU A 147 11.06 -6.88 7.94
C LEU A 147 10.77 -5.38 7.87
N LEU A 148 10.61 -4.81 6.66
CA LEU A 148 10.28 -3.39 6.49
C LEU A 148 8.90 -3.06 7.07
N ILE A 149 7.89 -3.90 6.83
CA ILE A 149 6.55 -3.72 7.39
C ILE A 149 6.56 -3.87 8.90
N PHE A 150 7.29 -4.87 9.44
CA PHE A 150 7.40 -5.08 10.88
C PHE A 150 8.09 -3.90 11.57
N SER A 151 9.17 -3.39 10.99
CA SER A 151 9.84 -2.19 11.49
C SER A 151 8.90 -0.98 11.53
N LYS A 152 8.00 -0.85 10.54
CA LYS A 152 6.98 0.20 10.55
C LYS A 152 5.97 0.02 11.69
N LEU A 153 5.51 -1.21 11.96
CA LEU A 153 4.66 -1.49 13.12
C LEU A 153 5.38 -1.19 14.44
N ASP A 154 6.64 -1.63 14.57
CA ASP A 154 7.45 -1.39 15.77
C ASP A 154 7.66 0.11 16.02
N PHE A 155 7.84 0.90 14.95
CA PHE A 155 7.87 2.35 15.05
C PHE A 155 6.56 2.92 15.61
N ALA A 156 5.39 2.44 15.17
CA ALA A 156 4.11 2.89 15.72
C ALA A 156 3.95 2.55 17.21
N ILE A 157 4.31 1.32 17.60
CA ILE A 157 4.28 0.87 19.00
C ILE A 157 5.21 1.74 19.85
N TYR A 158 6.45 1.95 19.40
CA TYR A 158 7.43 2.78 20.09
C TYR A 158 6.93 4.22 20.27
N GLN A 159 6.39 4.82 19.21
CA GLN A 159 5.85 6.17 19.27
C GLN A 159 4.74 6.26 20.31
N LEU A 160 3.76 5.36 20.29
CA LEU A 160 2.68 5.36 21.28
C LEU A 160 3.17 5.11 22.72
N ALA A 161 4.19 4.28 22.91
CA ALA A 161 4.75 4.00 24.23
C ALA A 161 5.49 5.21 24.84
N VAL A 162 6.12 6.05 24.02
CA VAL A 162 6.94 7.19 24.48
C VAL A 162 6.21 8.53 24.39
N LEU A 163 5.16 8.62 23.56
CA LEU A 163 4.41 9.86 23.34
C LEU A 163 3.83 10.41 24.65
N LYS A 164 4.24 11.64 24.98
CA LYS A 164 3.70 12.45 26.07
C LYS A 164 2.67 13.48 25.58
N THR A 165 2.53 13.63 24.27
CA THR A 165 1.69 14.63 23.60
C THR A 165 0.60 13.96 22.77
N ASN A 166 -0.40 14.74 22.34
CA ASN A 166 -1.49 14.27 21.49
C ASN A 166 -1.17 14.36 19.98
N GLU A 167 0.11 14.35 19.60
CA GLU A 167 0.53 14.46 18.20
C GLU A 167 0.83 13.06 17.61
N PHE A 168 0.01 12.65 16.64
CA PHE A 168 0.08 11.31 16.03
C PHE A 168 0.39 11.35 14.52
N SER A 169 0.87 12.50 14.03
CA SER A 169 1.16 12.77 12.60
C SER A 169 2.04 11.68 11.97
N ASN A 170 3.10 11.28 12.68
CA ASN A 170 4.09 10.31 12.22
C ASN A 170 3.58 8.85 12.16
N ILE A 171 2.43 8.57 12.78
CA ILE A 171 1.84 7.23 12.82
C ILE A 171 0.44 7.18 12.23
N LEU A 172 0.02 8.22 11.48
CA LEU A 172 -1.33 8.31 10.93
C LEU A 172 -1.75 7.09 10.11
N TYR A 173 -0.80 6.36 9.53
CA TYR A 173 -1.05 5.16 8.73
C TYR A 173 -1.74 4.03 9.50
N ILE A 174 -1.59 3.94 10.83
CA ILE A 174 -2.22 2.87 11.62
C ILE A 174 -3.75 3.01 11.70
N LYS A 175 -4.32 4.13 11.25
CA LYS A 175 -5.78 4.30 11.17
C LYS A 175 -6.39 3.71 9.88
N TYR A 176 -5.56 3.20 8.96
CA TYR A 176 -6.01 2.68 7.68
C TYR A 176 -6.10 1.15 7.74
N LYS A 177 -7.25 0.60 7.34
CA LYS A 177 -7.47 -0.84 7.13
C LYS A 177 -6.32 -1.49 6.34
N THR A 178 -5.91 -0.85 5.24
CA THR A 178 -4.88 -1.36 4.33
C THR A 178 -3.53 -1.62 5.00
N PHE A 179 -3.19 -0.90 6.08
CA PHE A 179 -1.98 -1.21 6.83
C PHE A 179 -2.06 -2.60 7.50
N TYR A 180 -3.25 -3.00 7.94
CA TYR A 180 -3.49 -4.31 8.55
C TYR A 180 -3.65 -5.42 7.51
N ASP A 181 -4.22 -5.11 6.34
CA ASP A 181 -4.20 -6.03 5.18
C ASP A 181 -2.74 -6.37 4.80
N LEU A 182 -1.87 -5.34 4.70
CA LEU A 182 -0.44 -5.51 4.46
C LEU A 182 0.25 -6.42 5.49
N LEU A 183 -0.01 -6.20 6.77
CA LEU A 183 0.55 -7.01 7.87
C LEU A 183 0.12 -8.48 7.74
N SER A 184 -1.11 -8.71 7.28
CA SER A 184 -1.70 -10.04 7.12
C SER A 184 -1.03 -10.90 6.05
N HIS A 185 -0.21 -10.30 5.18
CA HIS A 185 0.59 -11.08 4.22
C HIS A 185 1.77 -11.81 4.87
N PHE A 186 2.17 -11.40 6.07
CA PHE A 186 3.36 -11.85 6.79
C PHE A 186 3.04 -12.35 8.20
N THR A 187 1.81 -12.82 8.42
CA THR A 187 1.32 -13.20 9.75
C THR A 187 2.21 -14.25 10.41
N THR A 188 2.63 -13.98 11.65
CA THR A 188 3.40 -14.88 12.50
C THR A 188 2.95 -14.72 13.96
N VAL A 189 3.34 -15.67 14.82
CA VAL A 189 3.09 -15.57 16.27
C VAL A 189 3.73 -14.31 16.87
N GLU A 190 4.90 -13.89 16.39
CA GLU A 190 5.54 -12.65 16.85
C GLU A 190 4.73 -11.42 16.44
N LEU A 191 4.24 -11.39 15.19
CA LEU A 191 3.44 -10.28 14.68
C LEU A 191 2.13 -10.13 15.45
N ASP A 192 1.49 -11.25 15.75
CA ASP A 192 0.30 -11.36 16.59
C ASP A 192 0.51 -10.73 17.99
N GLN A 193 1.68 -10.98 18.61
CA GLN A 193 2.04 -10.34 19.87
C GLN A 193 2.23 -8.83 19.71
N LYS A 194 2.87 -8.37 18.63
CA LYS A 194 3.03 -6.93 18.34
C LYS A 194 1.68 -6.25 18.12
N ILE A 195 0.75 -6.89 17.41
CA ILE A 195 -0.62 -6.40 17.23
C ILE A 195 -1.35 -6.28 18.57
N SER A 196 -1.20 -7.27 19.45
CA SER A 196 -1.79 -7.25 20.80
C SER A 196 -1.21 -6.11 21.67
N ASN A 197 0.10 -5.87 21.57
CA ASN A 197 0.77 -4.75 22.24
C ASN A 197 0.26 -3.41 21.70
N LEU A 198 0.15 -3.25 20.37
CA LEU A 198 -0.40 -2.06 19.74
C LEU A 198 -1.83 -1.81 20.22
N LEU A 199 -2.68 -2.84 20.24
CA LEU A 199 -4.08 -2.74 20.67
C LEU A 199 -4.16 -2.22 22.11
N SER A 200 -3.33 -2.77 23.00
CA SER A 200 -3.30 -2.38 24.41
C SER A 200 -2.97 -0.90 24.58
N LEU A 201 -1.96 -0.39 23.86
CA LEU A 201 -1.59 1.03 23.84
C LEU A 201 -2.72 1.89 23.28
N VAL A 202 -3.30 1.50 22.14
CA VAL A 202 -4.40 2.20 21.48
C VAL A 202 -5.62 2.32 22.41
N ILE A 203 -5.98 1.26 23.13
CA ILE A 203 -7.07 1.26 24.11
C ILE A 203 -6.76 2.21 25.28
N GLU A 204 -5.51 2.28 25.75
CA GLU A 204 -5.12 3.20 26.81
C GLU A 204 -5.36 4.66 26.40
N PHE A 205 -4.91 5.05 25.19
CA PHE A 205 -5.15 6.39 24.67
C PHE A 205 -6.63 6.67 24.44
N TYR A 206 -7.38 5.71 23.90
CA TYR A 206 -8.83 5.80 23.72
C TYR A 206 -9.55 6.07 25.05
N LYS A 207 -9.23 5.29 26.11
CA LYS A 207 -9.81 5.45 27.44
C LYS A 207 -9.47 6.79 28.09
N LYS A 208 -8.27 7.33 27.84
CA LYS A 208 -7.85 8.67 28.26
C LYS A 208 -8.55 9.80 27.48
N LYS A 209 -9.42 9.48 26.52
CA LYS A 209 -10.08 10.42 25.59
C LYS A 209 -9.10 11.28 24.78
N ALA A 210 -7.87 10.81 24.60
CA ALA A 210 -6.88 11.47 23.76
C ALA A 210 -7.24 11.20 22.29
N ASN A 211 -7.56 12.24 21.51
CA ASN A 211 -7.89 12.12 20.08
C ASN A 211 -8.80 10.91 19.74
N VAL A 212 -9.97 10.86 20.40
CA VAL A 212 -10.91 9.72 20.34
C VAL A 212 -11.21 9.28 18.92
N ASN A 213 -11.43 10.23 18.00
CA ASN A 213 -11.73 9.92 16.60
C ASN A 213 -10.61 9.12 15.94
N PHE A 214 -9.35 9.53 16.14
CA PHE A 214 -8.20 8.82 15.60
C PHE A 214 -8.16 7.38 16.12
N PHE A 215 -8.13 7.18 17.44
CA PHE A 215 -8.02 5.83 18.01
C PHE A 215 -9.24 4.96 17.76
N THR A 216 -10.43 5.55 17.58
CA THR A 216 -11.61 4.80 17.12
C THR A 216 -11.37 4.22 15.73
N CYS A 217 -10.89 5.04 14.78
CA CYS A 217 -10.54 4.55 13.44
C CYS A 217 -9.44 3.49 13.48
N VAL A 218 -8.46 3.62 14.37
CA VAL A 218 -7.41 2.61 14.58
C VAL A 218 -8.02 1.30 15.05
N ILE A 219 -8.81 1.30 16.13
CA ILE A 219 -9.46 0.09 16.67
C ILE A 219 -10.33 -0.59 15.61
N GLN A 220 -11.10 0.19 14.84
CA GLN A 220 -11.92 -0.34 13.75
C GLN A 220 -11.07 -0.97 12.63
N SER A 221 -9.95 -0.34 12.28
CA SER A 221 -9.05 -0.82 11.22
C SER A 221 -8.26 -2.06 11.64
N MET A 222 -7.89 -2.16 12.92
CA MET A 222 -7.18 -3.32 13.48
C MET A 222 -7.95 -4.64 13.27
N ALA A 223 -9.28 -4.60 13.22
CA ALA A 223 -10.11 -5.79 13.00
C ALA A 223 -9.99 -6.41 11.60
N PHE A 224 -9.26 -5.76 10.67
CA PHE A 224 -8.96 -6.33 9.36
C PHE A 224 -7.63 -7.07 9.31
N TYR A 225 -6.86 -7.08 10.39
CA TYR A 225 -5.69 -7.95 10.51
C TYR A 225 -6.14 -9.41 10.60
N ASN A 226 -5.55 -10.27 9.77
CA ASN A 226 -5.75 -11.71 9.79
C ASN A 226 -4.63 -12.38 10.60
N ALA A 227 -4.91 -12.64 11.88
CA ALA A 227 -3.96 -13.20 12.84
C ALA A 227 -3.68 -14.68 12.61
N PHE A 228 -2.51 -15.12 13.10
CA PHE A 228 -2.10 -16.53 13.08
C PHE A 228 -2.89 -17.30 14.14
N ASN A 229 -3.14 -16.65 15.28
CA ASN A 229 -4.00 -17.14 16.34
C ASN A 229 -5.39 -16.53 16.23
N GLU A 230 -6.40 -17.37 15.96
CA GLU A 230 -7.80 -16.95 15.80
C GLU A 230 -8.37 -16.18 17.01
N ASN A 231 -7.87 -16.45 18.23
CA ASN A 231 -8.30 -15.71 19.42
C ASN A 231 -7.98 -14.19 19.33
N ILE A 232 -6.94 -13.83 18.59
CA ILE A 232 -6.59 -12.43 18.35
C ILE A 232 -7.61 -11.80 17.41
N ASN A 233 -8.03 -12.49 16.35
CA ASN A 233 -9.10 -12.01 15.46
C ASN A 233 -10.39 -11.72 16.25
N ASP A 234 -10.79 -12.63 17.13
CA ASP A 234 -11.95 -12.44 18.01
C ASP A 234 -11.79 -11.23 18.92
N THR A 235 -10.60 -11.04 19.49
CA THR A 235 -10.31 -9.90 20.37
C THR A 235 -10.40 -8.58 19.61
N LEU A 236 -9.84 -8.50 18.41
CA LEU A 236 -9.87 -7.32 17.56
C LEU A 236 -11.30 -6.99 17.11
N ALA A 237 -12.07 -8.02 16.70
CA ALA A 237 -13.47 -7.88 16.32
C ALA A 237 -14.35 -7.38 17.48
N LYS A 238 -14.18 -7.94 18.70
CA LYS A 238 -14.89 -7.49 19.90
C LYS A 238 -14.62 -6.02 20.21
N ASN A 239 -13.35 -5.59 20.15
CA ASN A 239 -12.99 -4.20 20.40
C ASN A 239 -13.57 -3.24 19.35
N ARG A 240 -13.57 -3.62 18.06
CA ARG A 240 -14.26 -2.87 16.99
C ARG A 240 -15.75 -2.68 17.29
N ASN A 241 -16.43 -3.72 17.75
CA ASN A 241 -17.86 -3.65 18.05
C ASN A 241 -18.13 -2.68 19.21
N VAL A 242 -17.33 -2.73 20.28
CA VAL A 242 -17.45 -1.83 21.44
C VAL A 242 -17.34 -0.36 21.04
N VAL A 243 -16.34 0.01 20.22
CA VAL A 243 -16.16 1.41 19.82
C VAL A 243 -17.18 1.88 18.79
N SER A 244 -17.75 0.96 18.00
CA SER A 244 -18.76 1.31 16.99
C SER A 244 -20.11 1.66 17.63
N VAL A 245 -20.52 0.92 18.66
CA VAL A 245 -21.72 1.24 19.47
C VAL A 245 -21.59 2.60 20.15
N PHE A 246 -20.41 2.92 20.68
CA PHE A 246 -20.16 4.23 21.32
C PHE A 246 -20.30 5.42 20.35
N ILE A 247 -19.94 5.25 19.06
CA ILE A 247 -20.17 6.27 18.04
C ILE A 247 -21.66 6.45 17.74
N GLU A 248 -22.42 5.36 17.65
CA GLU A 248 -23.85 5.42 17.39
C GLU A 248 -24.57 6.17 18.51
N GLU A 249 -24.25 5.88 19.77
CA GLU A 249 -24.79 6.59 20.92
C GLU A 249 -24.39 8.08 20.98
N ASP A 250 -23.13 8.45 20.64
CA ASP A 250 -22.69 9.85 20.60
C ASP A 250 -23.34 10.61 19.43
N ARG A 251 -23.55 9.95 18.29
CA ARG A 251 -24.26 10.53 17.13
C ARG A 251 -25.73 10.77 17.43
N GLU A 252 -26.41 9.83 18.08
CA GLU A 252 -27.79 10.01 18.53
C GLU A 252 -27.90 11.20 19.51
N LYS A 253 -27.04 11.26 20.53
CA LYS A 253 -27.02 12.39 21.48
C LYS A 253 -26.75 13.74 20.81
N ARG A 254 -25.84 13.80 19.83
CA ARG A 254 -25.60 15.04 19.05
C ARG A 254 -26.79 15.40 18.18
N ARG A 255 -27.46 14.42 17.57
CA ARG A 255 -28.65 14.64 16.75
C ARG A 255 -29.78 15.22 17.60
N ASP A 256 -29.98 14.69 18.80
CA ASP A 256 -30.95 15.18 19.77
C ASP A 256 -30.62 16.60 20.23
N ALA A 257 -29.34 16.89 20.51
CA ALA A 257 -28.90 18.24 20.87
C ALA A 257 -29.12 19.26 19.73
N ILE A 258 -28.81 18.90 18.48
CA ILE A 258 -29.06 19.74 17.31
C ILE A 258 -30.56 19.96 17.11
N PHE A 259 -31.37 18.92 17.26
CA PHE A 259 -32.83 19.02 17.17
C PHE A 259 -33.39 19.98 18.23
N VAL A 260 -32.94 19.88 19.48
CA VAL A 260 -33.32 20.81 20.55
C VAL A 260 -32.91 22.25 20.22
N ILE A 261 -31.70 22.48 19.70
CA ILE A 261 -31.25 23.82 19.29
C ILE A 261 -32.15 24.38 18.18
N ILE A 262 -32.48 23.56 17.17
CA ILE A 262 -33.39 23.96 16.07
C ILE A 262 -34.76 24.33 16.63
N VAL A 263 -35.34 23.51 17.53
CA VAL A 263 -36.64 23.79 18.17
C VAL A 263 -36.59 25.10 18.96
N ILE A 264 -35.53 25.35 19.73
CA ILE A 264 -35.36 26.60 20.48
C ILE A 264 -35.30 27.80 19.53
N VAL A 265 -34.54 27.72 18.43
CA VAL A 265 -34.43 28.79 17.43
C VAL A 265 -35.78 29.05 16.77
N PHE A 266 -36.53 28.01 16.40
CA PHE A 266 -37.87 28.17 15.82
C PHE A 266 -38.87 28.77 16.81
N CYS A 267 -38.86 28.34 18.07
CA CYS A 267 -39.69 28.93 19.13
C CYS A 267 -39.34 30.40 19.37
N PHE A 268 -38.06 30.76 19.32
CA PHE A 268 -37.61 32.14 19.48
C PHE A 268 -38.06 33.02 18.30
N ILE A 269 -37.94 32.53 17.07
CA ILE A 269 -38.43 33.23 15.87
C ILE A 269 -39.95 33.41 15.93
N ALA A 270 -40.70 32.36 16.29
CA ALA A 270 -42.16 32.44 16.42
C ALA A 270 -42.60 33.42 17.52
N PHE A 271 -41.88 33.47 18.65
CA PHE A 271 -42.14 34.41 19.74
C PHE A 271 -41.84 35.87 19.34
N VAL A 272 -40.77 36.10 18.59
CA VAL A 272 -40.44 37.43 18.07
C VAL A 272 -41.47 37.87 17.04
N VAL A 273 -41.83 37.02 16.07
CA VAL A 273 -42.82 37.36 15.03
C VAL A 273 -44.21 37.57 15.62
N GLY A 274 -44.62 36.77 16.63
CA GLY A 274 -45.89 36.93 17.32
C GLY A 274 -46.00 38.16 18.24
N LYS A 275 -44.89 38.89 18.48
CA LYS A 275 -44.90 40.19 19.17
C LYS A 275 -45.06 41.38 18.20
N TYR A 276 -44.91 41.15 16.90
CA TYR A 276 -45.03 42.17 15.85
C TYR A 276 -46.32 42.05 15.01
N PHE A 277 -47.24 41.18 15.43
CA PHE A 277 -48.63 41.07 14.97
C PHE A 277 -49.57 41.27 16.17
#